data_AF-A0A382VE51-F1
#
_entry.id   AF-A0A382VE51-F1
#
_cell.length_a   1.000
_cell.length_b   1.000
_cell.length_c   1.000
_cell.angle_alpha   90.00
_cell.angle_beta   90.00
_cell.angle_gamma   90.00
#
_symmetry.space_group_name_H-M   'P 1'
#
loop_
_entity.id
_entity.type
_entity.pdbx_description
1 polymer ?
#
loop_
_entity_poly.entity_id
_entity_poly.type
_entity_poly.pdbx_seq_one_letter_code
_entity_poly.pdbx_strand_id
1 'polypeptide(L)'
;MTVMTENVVWLNDVSISDVEKVGGKNASLGEMISGLSSQGIQVPGGFATTAEAFESFLDHSNLRHQINELLLSLDITNIDDLTKTGSAIRQWVEDAPFPKELYESIVSSYKTLTDQLGPDVTFAVRSSATAEDLPEASFAGQQETFLNVSG
;
A
#
# COMPACT_ATOMS: atom_id res chain seq x y z
N MET A 1 -9.63 22.62 -11.76
CA MET A 1 -10.38 21.42 -11.34
C MET A 1 -9.41 20.62 -10.51
N THR A 2 -9.60 20.56 -9.19
CA THR A 2 -8.84 19.66 -8.34
C THR A 2 -9.25 18.25 -8.77
N VAL A 3 -8.33 17.49 -9.36
CA VAL A 3 -8.56 16.06 -9.59
C VAL A 3 -8.79 15.48 -8.20
N MET A 4 -9.96 14.88 -7.97
CA MET A 4 -10.19 14.17 -6.72
C MET A 4 -9.31 12.92 -6.76
N THR A 5 -8.18 12.96 -6.06
CA THR A 5 -7.28 11.82 -5.90
C THR A 5 -8.03 10.69 -5.21
N GLU A 6 -8.05 9.51 -5.84
CA GLU A 6 -8.69 8.33 -5.29
C GLU A 6 -7.70 7.63 -4.36
N ASN A 7 -7.81 7.88 -3.06
CA ASN A 7 -6.87 7.36 -2.05
C ASN A 7 -6.98 5.85 -1.82
N VAL A 8 -8.20 5.32 -1.93
CA VAL A 8 -8.56 3.94 -1.62
C VAL A 8 -9.50 3.41 -2.69
N VAL A 9 -9.31 2.15 -3.07
CA VAL A 9 -10.20 1.40 -3.98
C VAL A 9 -10.60 0.07 -3.38
N TRP A 10 -11.82 -0.38 -3.67
CA TRP A 10 -12.29 -1.70 -3.27
C TRP A 10 -11.65 -2.79 -4.13
N LEU A 11 -11.27 -3.90 -3.52
CA LEU A 11 -10.67 -5.02 -4.26
C LEU A 11 -11.64 -5.67 -5.26
N ASN A 12 -12.94 -5.50 -5.07
CA ASN A 12 -13.95 -5.98 -6.01
C ASN A 12 -13.99 -5.15 -7.31
N ASP A 13 -13.44 -3.94 -7.27
CA ASP A 13 -13.49 -2.95 -8.35
C ASP A 13 -12.13 -2.78 -9.05
N VAL A 14 -11.15 -3.64 -8.74
CA VAL A 14 -9.83 -3.65 -9.39
C VAL A 14 -9.61 -4.91 -10.22
N SER A 15 -8.77 -4.79 -11.23
CA SER A 15 -8.44 -5.83 -12.20
C SER A 15 -6.94 -5.81 -12.54
N ILE A 16 -6.48 -6.72 -13.40
CA ILE A 16 -5.08 -6.75 -13.83
C ILE A 16 -4.67 -5.49 -14.62
N SER A 17 -5.63 -4.70 -15.15
CA SER A 17 -5.30 -3.41 -15.76
C SER A 17 -4.94 -2.32 -14.73
N ASP A 18 -5.16 -2.57 -13.44
CA ASP A 18 -4.94 -1.59 -12.36
C ASP A 18 -3.60 -1.80 -11.61
N VAL A 19 -2.67 -2.58 -12.16
CA VAL A 19 -1.36 -2.88 -11.54
C VAL A 19 -0.58 -1.60 -11.19
N GLU A 20 -0.58 -0.60 -12.07
CA GLU A 20 0.10 0.68 -11.79
C GLU A 20 -0.55 1.47 -10.64
N LYS A 21 -1.84 1.20 -10.37
CA LYS A 21 -2.62 1.91 -9.35
C LYS A 21 -2.53 1.22 -7.98
N VAL A 22 -2.57 -0.11 -7.92
CA VAL A 22 -2.68 -0.86 -6.65
C VAL A 22 -1.60 -1.93 -6.45
N GLY A 23 -0.70 -2.10 -7.41
CA GLY A 23 0.30 -3.17 -7.43
C GLY A 23 -0.23 -4.54 -7.85
N GLY A 24 0.69 -5.42 -8.21
CA GLY A 24 0.40 -6.73 -8.80
C GLY A 24 -0.46 -7.64 -7.93
N LYS A 25 -0.25 -7.63 -6.61
CA LYS A 25 -0.99 -8.49 -5.68
C LYS A 25 -2.44 -8.09 -5.53
N ASN A 26 -2.71 -6.79 -5.35
CA ASN A 26 -4.08 -6.30 -5.23
C ASN A 26 -4.85 -6.46 -6.55
N ALA A 27 -4.20 -6.18 -7.68
CA ALA A 27 -4.77 -6.38 -9.01
C ALA A 27 -5.12 -7.87 -9.26
N SER A 28 -4.20 -8.78 -8.93
CA SER A 28 -4.45 -10.22 -9.02
C SER A 28 -5.57 -10.69 -8.08
N LEU A 29 -5.68 -10.09 -6.89
CA LEU A 29 -6.73 -10.41 -5.93
C LEU A 29 -8.11 -9.99 -6.46
N GLY A 30 -8.22 -8.82 -7.10
CA GLY A 30 -9.46 -8.38 -7.75
C GLY A 30 -9.88 -9.24 -8.93
N GLU A 31 -8.92 -9.69 -9.76
CA GLU A 31 -9.17 -10.70 -10.81
C GLU A 31 -9.73 -12.01 -10.21
N MET A 32 -9.16 -12.48 -9.10
CA MET A 32 -9.63 -13.70 -8.46
C MET A 32 -11.03 -13.52 -7.85
N ILE A 33 -11.32 -12.38 -7.21
CA ILE A 33 -12.64 -12.11 -6.64
C ILE A 33 -13.71 -12.08 -7.74
N SER A 34 -13.45 -11.35 -8.82
CA SER A 34 -14.41 -11.21 -9.93
C SER A 34 -14.54 -12.49 -10.76
N GLY A 35 -13.42 -13.10 -11.15
CA GLY A 35 -13.37 -14.23 -12.07
C GLY A 35 -13.76 -15.58 -11.45
N LEU A 36 -13.47 -15.79 -10.16
CA LEU A 36 -13.64 -17.10 -9.51
C LEU A 36 -14.90 -17.22 -8.65
N SER A 37 -15.56 -16.09 -8.31
CA SER A 37 -16.80 -16.10 -7.53
C SER A 37 -17.91 -16.91 -8.21
N SER A 38 -18.02 -16.83 -9.54
CA SER A 38 -18.97 -17.64 -10.34
C SER A 38 -18.71 -19.16 -10.27
N GLN A 39 -17.50 -19.56 -9.88
CA GLN A 39 -17.10 -20.96 -9.71
C GLN A 39 -17.23 -21.43 -8.25
N GLY A 40 -17.80 -20.59 -7.37
CA GLY A 40 -17.99 -20.90 -5.95
C GLY A 40 -16.71 -20.77 -5.11
N ILE A 41 -15.62 -20.24 -5.68
CA ILE A 41 -14.38 -19.99 -4.93
C ILE A 41 -14.53 -18.66 -4.20
N GLN A 42 -14.40 -18.69 -2.88
CA GLN A 42 -14.49 -17.49 -2.04
C GLN A 42 -13.11 -16.92 -1.78
N VAL A 43 -12.91 -15.69 -2.23
CA VAL A 43 -11.73 -14.88 -1.95
C VAL A 43 -12.15 -13.75 -1.01
N PRO A 44 -11.46 -13.54 0.13
CA PRO A 44 -11.79 -12.43 1.03
C PRO A 44 -11.68 -11.08 0.32
N GLY A 45 -12.70 -10.24 0.48
CA GLY A 45 -12.69 -8.87 0.00
C GLY A 45 -11.85 -7.95 0.90
N GLY A 46 -11.88 -6.66 0.59
CA GLY A 46 -11.13 -5.62 1.30
C GLY A 46 -10.94 -4.40 0.42
N PHE A 47 -10.00 -3.54 0.80
CA PHE A 47 -9.63 -2.36 0.02
C PHE A 47 -8.11 -2.23 -0.08
N ALA A 48 -7.64 -1.48 -1.07
CA ALA A 48 -6.24 -1.13 -1.28
C ALA A 48 -6.08 0.39 -1.26
N THR A 49 -5.00 0.89 -0.66
CA THR A 49 -4.53 2.26 -0.92
C THR A 49 -3.90 2.33 -2.30
N THR A 50 -4.01 3.46 -2.98
CA THR A 50 -3.45 3.63 -4.33
C THR A 50 -2.01 4.12 -4.29
N ALA A 51 -1.27 3.92 -5.39
CA ALA A 51 0.07 4.48 -5.57
C ALA A 51 0.03 6.02 -5.48
N GLU A 52 -1.00 6.66 -6.04
CA GLU A 52 -1.19 8.11 -5.94
C GLU A 52 -1.36 8.57 -4.48
N ALA A 53 -2.05 7.78 -3.64
CA ALA A 53 -2.16 8.06 -2.21
C ALA A 53 -0.79 8.05 -1.50
N PHE A 54 0.08 7.10 -1.88
CA PHE A 54 1.44 7.04 -1.37
C PHE A 54 2.28 8.23 -1.85
N GLU A 55 2.15 8.63 -3.11
CA GLU A 55 2.82 9.84 -3.64
C GLU A 55 2.36 11.10 -2.88
N SER A 56 1.05 11.24 -2.63
CA SER A 56 0.50 12.36 -1.83
C SER A 56 1.02 12.36 -0.40
N PHE A 57 1.15 11.18 0.23
CA PHE A 57 1.74 11.04 1.55
C PHE A 57 3.20 11.51 1.58
N LEU A 58 4.01 11.12 0.59
CA LEU A 58 5.41 11.57 0.49
C LEU A 58 5.52 13.10 0.31
N ASP A 59 4.55 13.72 -0.36
CA ASP A 59 4.55 15.17 -0.61
C ASP A 59 4.07 15.99 0.58
N HIS A 60 3.12 15.47 1.39
CA HIS A 60 2.47 16.20 2.47
C HIS A 60 3.44 16.72 3.55
N SER A 61 4.46 15.94 3.88
CA SER A 61 5.42 16.26 4.95
C SER A 61 6.79 16.72 4.41
N ASN A 62 6.88 17.12 3.13
CA ASN A 62 8.15 17.34 2.43
C ASN A 62 9.09 16.12 2.49
N LEU A 63 8.51 14.93 2.75
CA LEU A 63 9.24 13.71 3.04
C LEU A 63 10.01 13.24 1.79
N ARG A 64 9.40 13.38 0.61
CA ARG A 64 10.07 13.11 -0.68
C ARG A 64 11.39 13.86 -0.82
N HIS A 65 11.38 15.16 -0.53
CA HIS A 65 12.58 15.98 -0.64
C HIS A 65 13.65 15.52 0.34
N GLN A 66 13.29 15.27 1.60
CA GLN A 66 14.22 14.81 2.63
C GLN A 66 14.85 13.45 2.27
N ILE A 67 14.03 12.50 1.79
CA ILE A 67 14.49 11.20 1.33
C ILE A 67 15.47 11.36 0.16
N ASN A 68 15.11 12.13 -0.87
CA ASN A 68 15.94 12.30 -2.05
C ASN A 68 17.29 12.96 -1.72
N GLU A 69 17.30 14.01 -0.88
CA GLU A 69 18.54 14.65 -0.44
C GLU A 69 19.46 13.68 0.29
N LEU A 70 18.92 12.84 1.17
CA LEU A 70 19.71 11.84 1.88
C LEU A 70 20.29 10.80 0.90
N LEU A 71 19.47 10.32 -0.03
CA LEU A 71 19.87 9.35 -1.05
C LEU A 71 20.91 9.88 -2.04
N LEU A 72 20.90 11.19 -2.36
CA LEU A 72 21.90 11.80 -3.25
C LEU A 72 23.34 11.71 -2.70
N SER A 73 23.47 11.70 -1.37
CA SER A 73 24.77 11.62 -0.68
C SER A 73 25.20 10.18 -0.31
N LEU A 74 24.35 9.19 -0.59
CA LEU A 74 24.54 7.81 -0.16
C LEU A 74 25.58 7.08 -1.02
N ASP A 75 26.63 6.55 -0.39
CA ASP A 75 27.49 5.54 -1.00
C ASP A 75 26.84 4.15 -0.89
N ILE A 76 26.31 3.66 -2.01
CA ILE A 76 25.63 2.36 -2.10
C ILE A 76 26.57 1.15 -1.94
N THR A 77 27.90 1.38 -1.95
CA THR A 77 28.89 0.32 -1.72
C THR A 77 29.27 0.19 -0.24
N ASN A 78 28.87 1.16 0.58
CA ASN A 78 29.11 1.16 2.02
C ASN A 78 27.89 0.63 2.79
N ILE A 79 28.04 -0.56 3.37
CA ILE A 79 26.97 -1.25 4.12
C ILE A 79 26.51 -0.45 5.34
N ASP A 80 27.43 0.24 6.02
CA ASP A 80 27.08 1.03 7.20
C ASP A 80 26.24 2.25 6.82
N ASP A 81 26.55 2.90 5.70
CA ASP A 81 25.79 4.04 5.19
C ASP A 81 24.41 3.59 4.67
N LEU A 82 24.33 2.47 3.96
CA LEU A 82 23.06 1.85 3.58
C LEU A 82 22.16 1.57 4.79
N THR A 83 22.73 0.98 5.85
CA THR A 83 21.98 0.61 7.06
C THR A 83 21.46 1.85 7.78
N LYS A 84 22.32 2.87 7.98
CA LYS A 84 21.94 4.13 8.64
C LYS A 84 20.90 4.88 7.84
N THR A 85 21.11 5.04 6.54
CA THR A 85 20.19 5.75 5.65
C THR A 85 18.84 5.05 5.57
N GLY A 86 18.82 3.73 5.39
CA GLY A 86 17.58 2.96 5.39
C GLY A 86 16.81 3.07 6.72
N SER A 87 17.51 3.05 7.85
CA SER A 87 16.88 3.24 9.17
C SER A 87 16.30 4.63 9.35
N ALA A 88 17.01 5.67 8.90
CA ALA A 88 16.53 7.05 8.97
C ALA A 88 15.27 7.26 8.12
N ILE A 89 15.27 6.76 6.88
CA ILE A 89 14.12 6.88 5.98
C ILE A 89 12.90 6.15 6.55
N ARG A 90 13.06 4.93 7.09
CA ARG A 90 11.95 4.20 7.73
C ARG A 90 11.37 4.98 8.91
N GLN A 91 12.22 5.52 9.78
CA GLN A 91 11.75 6.32 10.91
C GLN A 91 10.98 7.56 10.45
N TRP A 92 11.44 8.24 9.39
CA TRP A 92 10.71 9.40 8.85
C TRP A 92 9.35 9.03 8.26
N VAL A 93 9.25 7.86 7.61
CA VAL A 93 7.97 7.34 7.11
C VAL A 93 7.02 6.99 8.27
N GLU A 94 7.53 6.36 9.32
CA GLU A 94 6.76 5.99 10.51
C GLU A 94 6.26 7.22 11.30
N ASP A 95 7.07 8.27 11.40
CA ASP A 95 6.76 9.48 12.15
C ASP A 95 5.88 10.47 11.36
N ALA A 96 5.82 10.35 10.03
CA ALA A 96 5.08 11.28 9.19
C ALA A 96 3.57 11.10 9.34
N PRO A 97 2.80 12.19 9.58
CA PRO A 97 1.35 12.10 9.64
C PRO A 97 0.76 11.83 8.25
N PHE A 98 -0.34 11.08 8.19
CA PHE A 98 -1.10 10.95 6.96
C PHE A 98 -1.73 12.29 6.54
N PRO A 99 -1.79 12.58 5.22
CA PRO A 99 -2.73 13.57 4.69
C PRO A 99 -4.14 13.30 5.22
N LYS A 100 -4.86 14.36 5.57
CA LYS A 100 -6.20 14.25 6.18
C LYS A 100 -7.15 13.40 5.34
N GLU A 101 -7.17 13.64 4.03
CA GLU A 101 -8.05 12.96 3.09
C GLU A 101 -7.71 11.47 2.98
N LEU A 102 -6.42 11.10 3.01
CA LEU A 102 -5.99 9.70 3.02
C LEU A 102 -6.45 9.00 4.30
N TYR A 103 -6.21 9.62 5.45
CA TYR A 103 -6.65 9.10 6.73
C TYR A 103 -8.17 8.87 6.77
N GLU A 104 -8.96 9.86 6.35
CA GLU A 104 -10.43 9.77 6.31
C GLU A 104 -10.91 8.66 5.36
N SER A 105 -10.28 8.49 4.19
CA SER A 105 -10.58 7.39 3.27
C SER A 105 -10.31 6.01 3.89
N ILE A 106 -9.18 5.84 4.58
CA ILE A 106 -8.83 4.57 5.24
C ILE A 106 -9.82 4.26 6.36
N VAL A 107 -10.09 5.23 7.24
CA VAL A 107 -11.00 5.04 8.38
C VAL A 107 -12.42 4.73 7.94
N SER A 108 -12.93 5.42 6.90
CA SER A 108 -14.28 5.17 6.39
C SER A 108 -14.40 3.80 5.71
N SER A 109 -13.42 3.37 4.94
CA SER A 109 -13.38 2.03 4.33
C SER A 109 -13.24 0.92 5.39
N TYR A 110 -12.38 1.13 6.40
CA TYR A 110 -12.26 0.24 7.56
C TYR A 110 -13.58 0.09 8.32
N LYS A 111 -14.25 1.21 8.61
CA LYS A 111 -15.57 1.22 9.25
C LYS A 111 -16.60 0.44 8.43
N THR A 112 -16.59 0.62 7.12
CA THR A 112 -17.51 -0.10 6.21
C THR A 112 -17.30 -1.60 6.29
N LEU A 113 -16.05 -2.08 6.33
CA LEU A 113 -15.75 -3.51 6.48
C LEU A 113 -16.15 -4.07 7.85
N THR A 114 -15.86 -3.34 8.93
CA THR A 114 -16.21 -3.77 10.29
C THR A 114 -17.72 -3.80 10.53
N ASP A 115 -18.47 -2.83 9.98
CA ASP A 115 -19.93 -2.83 10.02
C ASP A 115 -20.53 -4.05 9.29
N GLN A 116 -19.87 -4.53 8.22
CA GLN A 116 -20.32 -5.69 7.42
C GLN A 116 -19.93 -7.03 8.03
N LEU A 117 -18.71 -7.15 8.55
CA LEU A 117 -18.12 -8.41 8.98
C LEU A 117 -18.29 -8.67 10.49
N GLY A 118 -18.65 -7.65 11.25
CA GLY A 118 -18.85 -7.71 12.70
C GLY A 118 -17.63 -7.22 13.49
N PRO A 119 -17.81 -6.96 14.80
CA PRO A 119 -16.81 -6.27 15.64
C PRO A 119 -15.57 -7.12 15.95
N ASP A 120 -15.66 -8.44 15.85
CA ASP A 120 -14.55 -9.36 16.16
C ASP A 120 -13.66 -9.66 14.93
N VAL A 121 -13.94 -9.02 13.79
CA VAL A 121 -13.16 -9.22 12.57
C VAL A 121 -11.73 -8.71 12.75
N THR A 122 -10.77 -9.46 12.21
CA THR A 122 -9.38 -9.04 12.11
C THR A 122 -8.93 -9.01 10.66
N PHE A 123 -7.95 -8.16 10.35
CA PHE A 123 -7.49 -7.91 8.99
C PHE A 123 -6.04 -8.34 8.78
N ALA A 124 -5.72 -8.62 7.52
CA ALA A 124 -4.34 -8.72 7.05
C ALA A 124 -3.97 -7.42 6.32
N VAL A 125 -2.89 -6.77 6.74
CA VAL A 125 -2.30 -5.61 6.06
C VAL A 125 -1.08 -6.09 5.30
N ARG A 126 -1.11 -5.96 3.97
CA ARG A 126 -0.12 -6.55 3.06
C ARG A 126 0.39 -5.50 2.09
N SER A 127 1.70 -5.51 1.83
CA SER A 127 2.27 -4.70 0.75
C SER A 127 1.91 -5.26 -0.63
N SER A 128 1.72 -4.34 -1.58
CA SER A 128 1.48 -4.61 -2.99
C SER A 128 2.11 -3.47 -3.80
N ALA A 129 3.37 -3.62 -4.17
CA ALA A 129 4.11 -2.64 -4.96
C ALA A 129 3.80 -2.77 -6.47
N THR A 130 3.96 -1.66 -7.19
CA THR A 130 3.64 -1.53 -8.63
C THR A 130 4.64 -2.23 -9.54
N ALA A 131 5.86 -2.49 -9.07
CA ALA A 131 6.95 -3.09 -9.86
C ALA A 131 7.19 -4.58 -9.54
N GLU A 132 6.31 -5.24 -8.77
CA GLU A 132 6.52 -6.63 -8.32
C GLU A 132 6.51 -7.67 -9.46
N ASP A 133 5.92 -7.32 -10.61
CA ASP A 133 5.75 -8.23 -11.76
C ASP A 133 6.79 -8.01 -12.86
N LEU A 134 7.88 -7.25 -12.60
CA LEU A 134 8.98 -7.16 -13.55
C LEU A 134 9.72 -8.52 -13.63
N PRO A 135 9.87 -9.13 -14.82
CA PRO A 135 10.46 -10.48 -14.98
C PRO A 135 11.85 -10.65 -14.37
N GLU A 136 12.58 -9.55 -14.18
CA GLU A 136 13.96 -9.53 -13.67
C GLU A 136 14.07 -9.17 -12.18
N ALA A 137 12.96 -8.89 -11.49
CA ALA A 137 12.98 -8.44 -10.10
C ALA A 137 12.32 -9.46 -9.15
N SER A 138 13.09 -9.97 -8.18
CA SER A 138 12.57 -10.79 -7.09
C SER A 138 12.59 -10.01 -5.79
N PHE A 139 11.42 -9.79 -5.21
CA PHE A 139 11.23 -9.07 -3.93
C PHE A 139 10.91 -10.03 -2.77
N ALA A 140 11.22 -11.32 -2.92
CA ALA A 140 10.94 -12.33 -1.91
C ALA A 140 11.66 -12.00 -0.59
N GLY A 141 10.88 -11.90 0.51
CA GLY A 141 11.40 -11.59 1.85
C GLY A 141 11.66 -10.11 2.13
N GLN A 142 11.41 -9.19 1.20
CA GLN A 142 11.52 -7.74 1.41
C GLN A 142 10.21 -7.07 1.84
N GLN A 143 9.13 -7.84 1.91
CA GLN A 143 7.79 -7.34 2.02
C GLN A 143 7.18 -7.70 3.38
N GLU A 144 6.71 -6.69 4.09
CA GLU A 144 6.06 -6.86 5.39
C GLU A 144 4.59 -7.25 5.22
N THR A 145 4.11 -8.11 6.11
CA THR A 145 2.71 -8.49 6.21
C THR A 145 2.35 -8.59 7.67
N PHE A 146 1.30 -7.87 8.06
CA PHE A 146 0.74 -7.89 9.40
C PHE A 146 -0.56 -8.69 9.37
N LEU A 147 -0.68 -9.67 10.26
CA LEU A 147 -1.85 -10.54 10.36
C LEU A 147 -2.56 -10.30 11.69
N ASN A 148 -3.85 -10.64 11.73
CA ASN A 148 -4.71 -10.49 12.92
C ASN A 148 -4.74 -9.07 13.48
N VAL A 149 -4.72 -8.07 12.59
CA VAL A 149 -4.79 -6.65 12.97
C VAL A 149 -6.23 -6.27 13.29
N SER A 150 -6.45 -5.63 14.43
CA SER A 150 -7.72 -4.99 14.84
C SER A 150 -7.41 -3.67 15.54
N GLY A 151 -8.35 -2.71 15.51
CA GLY A 151 -8.13 -1.37 16.09
C GLY A 151 -9.28 -0.39 15.85
#